data_AF-A0A535QSQ2-F1
#
_entry.id   AF-A0A535QSQ2-F1
#
_cell.length_a   1.000
_cell.length_b   1.000
_cell.length_c   1.000
_cell.angle_alpha   90.00
_cell.angle_beta   90.00
_cell.angle_gamma   90.00
#
_symmetry.space_group_name_H-M   'P 1'
#
loop_
_entity.id
_entity.type
_entity.pdbx_description
1 polymer ?
#
loop_
_entity_poly.entity_id
_entity_poly.type
_entity_poly.pdbx_seq_one_letter_code
_entity_poly.pdbx_strand_id
1 'polypeptide(L)' 'MSFLLRHGATITLEDGWPTQADIGRVVLLPGGEAGILTSWWNADDRKEWRWQVEFYNQIRT' A
#
# COMPACT_ATOMS: atom_id res chain seq x y z
N MET A 1 2.52 8.27 1.12
CA MET A 1 2.09 6.96 1.63
C MET A 1 2.58 6.84 3.05
N SER A 2 1.82 6.20 3.92
CA SER A 2 2.33 5.78 5.23
C SER A 2 2.34 4.25 5.25
N PHE A 3 3.49 3.66 5.57
CA PHE A 3 3.72 2.22 5.64
C PHE A 3 3.65 1.76 7.08
N LEU A 4 2.97 0.65 7.33
CA LEU A 4 3.08 -0.05 8.61
C LEU A 4 4.17 -1.11 8.49
N LEU A 5 5.30 -0.89 9.18
CA LEU A 5 6.43 -1.81 9.22
C LEU A 5 6.36 -2.62 10.51
N ARG A 6 6.36 -3.95 10.40
CA ARG A 6 6.36 -4.83 11.55
C ARG A 6 7.78 -5.28 11.89
N HIS A 7 8.24 -4.90 13.07
CA HIS A 7 9.49 -5.36 13.67
C HIS A 7 9.17 -6.26 14.88
N GLY A 8 9.03 -7.56 14.63
CA GLY A 8 8.65 -8.52 15.66
C GLY A 8 7.26 -8.21 16.26
N ALA A 9 7.25 -7.70 17.49
CA ALA A 9 6.03 -7.30 18.21
C ALA A 9 5.68 -5.80 18.05
N THR A 10 6.55 -5.00 17.45
CA THR A 10 6.34 -3.56 17.25
C THR A 10 5.87 -3.30 15.83
N ILE A 11 4.94 -2.36 15.68
CA ILE A 11 4.56 -1.79 14.39
C ILE A 11 4.95 -0.31 14.40
N THR A 12 5.72 0.12 13.40
CA THR A 12 6.07 1.52 13.16
C THR A 12 5.30 2.04 11.94
N LEU A 13 4.94 3.32 11.99
CA LEU A 13 4.38 4.03 10.84
C LEU A 13 5.50 4.88 10.23
N GLU A 14 5.81 4.66 8.96
CA GLU A 14 6.80 5.45 8.22
C GLU A 14 6.16 6.12 7.01
N ASP A 15 6.49 7.39 6.75
CA ASP A 15 6.04 8.08 5.54
C ASP A 15 7.02 7.90 4.40
N GLY A 16 6.50 7.61 3.21
CA GLY A 16 7.29 7.53 1.99
C GLY A 16 6.43 7.44 0.73
N TRP A 17 7.10 7.11 -0.38
CA TRP A 17 6.45 6.82 -1.67
C TRP A 17 6.60 5.33 -1.98
N PRO A 18 5.60 4.71 -2.64
CA PRO A 18 5.77 3.35 -3.11
C PRO A 18 7.00 3.27 -4.01
N THR A 19 7.69 2.15 -3.90
CA THR A 19 8.78 1.76 -4.76
C THR A 19 8.36 0.53 -5.55
N GLN A 20 9.20 0.11 -6.49
CA GLN A 20 8.90 -1.10 -7.25
C GLN A 20 8.91 -2.38 -6.40
N ALA A 21 9.55 -2.36 -5.22
CA ALA A 21 9.52 -3.46 -4.27
C ALA A 21 8.18 -3.57 -3.49
N ASP A 22 7.27 -2.60 -3.66
CA ASP A 22 5.98 -2.55 -2.98
C ASP A 22 4.84 -3.13 -3.82
N ILE A 23 5.06 -3.40 -5.11
CA ILE A 23 4.09 -4.11 -5.94
C ILE A 23 3.84 -5.52 -5.36
N GLY A 24 2.56 -5.87 -5.22
CA GLY A 24 2.12 -7.12 -4.60
C GLY A 24 2.02 -7.07 -3.08
N ARG A 25 2.42 -5.97 -2.42
CA ARG A 25 2.22 -5.81 -0.98
C ARG A 25 0.79 -5.41 -0.65
N VAL A 26 0.37 -5.78 0.56
CA VAL A 26 -0.90 -5.31 1.14
C VAL A 26 -0.74 -3.86 1.58
N VAL A 27 -1.66 -3.00 1.15
CA VAL A 27 -1.77 -1.60 1.57
C VAL A 27 -3.08 -1.38 2.32
N LEU A 28 -3.02 -0.54 3.36
CA LEU A 28 -4.19 -0.13 4.14
C LEU A 28 -4.67 1.24 3.67
N LEU A 29 -5.93 1.35 3.26
CA LEU A 29 -6.55 2.62 2.88
C LEU A 29 -7.11 3.35 4.10
N PRO A 30 -7.33 4.69 4.03
CA PRO A 30 -7.86 5.47 5.15
C PRO A 30 -9.22 5.00 5.69
N GLY A 31 -10.02 4.26 4.91
CA GLY A 31 -11.28 3.64 5.36
C GLY A 31 -11.09 2.33 6.14
N GLY A 32 -9.85 1.85 6.27
CA GLY A 32 -9.50 0.59 6.95
C GLY A 32 -9.48 -0.62 6.02
N GLU A 33 -9.76 -0.45 4.73
CA GLU A 33 -9.72 -1.54 3.75
C GLU A 33 -8.28 -1.94 3.42
N ALA A 34 -8.05 -3.25 3.29
CA ALA A 34 -6.78 -3.80 2.84
C ALA A 34 -6.90 -4.26 1.38
N GLY A 35 -6.00 -3.77 0.52
CA GLY A 35 -5.91 -4.16 -0.89
C GLY A 35 -4.47 -4.49 -1.30
N ILE A 36 -4.28 -5.14 -2.44
CA ILE A 36 -2.96 -5.44 -2.99
C ILE A 36 -2.55 -4.31 -3.93
N LEU A 37 -1.38 -3.70 -3.74
CA LEU A 37 -0.87 -2.68 -4.66
C LEU A 37 -0.44 -3.33 -5.99
N THR A 38 -1.11 -3.01 -7.08
CA THR A 38 -0.82 -3.60 -8.41
C THR A 38 -0.03 -2.67 -9.31
N SER A 39 -0.22 -1.35 -9.18
CA SER A 39 0.61 -0.34 -9.83
C SER A 39 0.59 0.97 -9.07
N TRP A 40 1.62 1.78 -9.27
CA TRP A 40 1.71 3.12 -8.73
C TRP A 40 2.39 4.04 -9.72
N TRP A 41 2.05 5.33 -9.60
CA TRP A 41 2.69 6.41 -10.31
C TRP A 41 2.61 7.67 -9.46
N ASN A 42 3.62 8.52 -9.56
CA ASN A 42 3.58 9.90 -9.10
C ASN A 42 4.28 10.80 -10.11
N ALA A 43 3.86 12.06 -10.17
CA ALA A 43 4.58 13.08 -10.91
C ALA A 43 5.96 13.33 -10.29
N ASP A 44 6.92 13.79 -11.09
CA ASP A 44 8.29 14.10 -10.62
C ASP A 44 8.29 15.14 -9.49
N ASP A 45 7.33 16.08 -9.53
CA ASP A 45 7.12 17.08 -8.49
C ASP A 45 6.33 16.58 -7.28
N ARG A 46 5.89 15.32 -7.31
CA ARG A 46 5.14 14.61 -6.26
C ARG A 46 3.81 15.25 -5.87
N LYS A 47 3.24 16.12 -6.71
CA LYS A 47 1.95 16.77 -6.47
C LYS A 47 0.76 15.95 -6.94
N GLU A 48 1.02 15.01 -7.85
CA GLU A 48 0.01 14.09 -8.36
C GLU A 48 0.47 12.66 -8.14
N TRP A 49 -0.50 11.80 -7.85
CA TRP A 49 -0.27 10.38 -7.65
C TRP A 49 -1.47 9.57 -8.10
N ARG A 50 -1.19 8.34 -8.52
CA ARG A 50 -2.21 7.36 -8.88
C ARG A 50 -1.75 6.00 -8.42
N TRP A 51 -2.53 5.35 -7.58
CA TRP A 51 -2.33 3.95 -7.23
C TRP A 51 -3.48 3.11 -7.76
N GLN A 52 -3.15 1.92 -8.19
CA GLN A 52 -4.13 0.88 -8.49
C GLN A 52 -3.99 -0.20 -7.44
N VAL A 53 -5.13 -0.55 -6.85
CA VAL A 53 -5.22 -1.57 -5.81
C VAL A 53 -6.23 -2.62 -6.24
N GLU A 54 -5.92 -3.88 -5.96
CA GLU A 54 -6.83 -4.99 -6.15
C GLU A 54 -7.46 -5.39 -4.81
N PHE A 55 -8.78 -5.57 -4.82
CA PHE A 55 -9.50 -6.21 -3.74
C PHE A 55 -9.93 -7.60 -4.22
N TYR A 56 -9.36 -8.62 -3.60
CA TYR A 56 -9.71 -10.00 -3.88
C TYR A 56 -10.23 -10.65 -2.60
N ASN A 57 -11.52 -11.01 -2.60
CA ASN A 57 -12.14 -11.78 -1.53
C ASN A 57 -12.62 -13.11 -2.09
N GLN A 58 -12.14 -14.21 -1.53
CA GLN A 58 -12.59 -15.55 -1.88
C GLN A 58 -13.19 -16.22 -0.63
N ILE A 59 -14.51 -16.44 -0.65
CA ILE A 59 -15.16 -17.31 0.32
C ILE A 59 -14.73 -18.74 0.00
N ARG A 60 -13.90 -19.35 0.84
CA ARG A 60 -13.59 -20.78 0.75
C ARG A 60 -14.71 -21.54 1.45
N THR A 61 -15.37 -22.42 0.70
CA THR A 61 -16.40 -23.35 1.19
C THR A 61 -15.73 -24.59 1.79
#